data_AF-A0A8T4EP24-F1
#
_entry.id   AF-A0A8T4EP24-F1
#
_cell.length_a   1.000
_cell.length_b   1.000
_cell.length_c   1.000
_cell.angle_alpha   90.00
_cell.angle_beta   90.00
_cell.angle_gamma   90.00
#
_symmetry.space_group_name_H-M   'P 1'
#
loop_
_entity.id
_entity.type
_entity.pdbx_description
1 polymer ?
#
loop_
_entity_poly.entity_id
_entity_poly.type
_entity_poly.pdbx_seq_one_letter_code
_entity_poly.pdbx_strand_id
1 'polypeptide(L)' 'MGQQEVYDFLCKNKGKWFTSREISTKLKVSIGSVTMSLKKLRKTNLIKYRNTGKRNTYQYTVGKR' A
#
# COMPACT_ATOMS: atom_id res chain seq x y z
N MET A 1 -4.46 7.01 -13.27
CA MET A 1 -5.24 6.29 -12.24
C MET A 1 -4.31 5.36 -11.46
N GLY A 2 -4.60 5.05 -10.19
CA GLY A 2 -3.80 4.10 -9.39
C GLY A 2 -3.62 4.44 -7.90
N GLN A 3 -4.00 5.63 -7.42
CA GLN A 3 -3.96 5.96 -5.99
C GLN A 3 -5.24 5.49 -5.27
N GLN A 4 -6.41 5.75 -5.87
CA GLN A 4 -7.71 5.34 -5.36
C GLN A 4 -7.78 3.81 -5.25
N GLU A 5 -7.44 3.09 -6.31
CA GLU A 5 -7.49 1.61 -6.33
C GLU A 5 -6.58 0.96 -5.29
N VAL A 6 -5.38 1.51 -5.07
CA VAL A 6 -4.47 1.04 -4.01
C VAL A 6 -5.08 1.28 -2.63
N TYR A 7 -5.69 2.44 -2.42
CA TYR A 7 -6.38 2.73 -1.16
C TYR A 7 -7.60 1.83 -0.95
N ASP A 8 -8.43 1.64 -2.00
CA ASP A 8 -9.61 0.78 -1.96
C ASP A 8 -9.24 -0.68 -1.71
N PHE A 9 -8.13 -1.14 -2.29
CA PHE A 9 -7.58 -2.47 -2.02
C PHE A 9 -7.21 -2.64 -0.53
N LEU A 10 -6.51 -1.66 0.05
CA LEU A 10 -6.17 -1.67 1.48
C LEU A 10 -7.42 -1.56 2.37
N CYS A 11 -8.44 -0.80 1.95
CA CYS A 11 -9.72 -0.69 2.62
C CYS A 11 -10.54 -1.98 2.58
N LYS A 12 -10.54 -2.70 1.45
CA LYS A 12 -11.19 -4.02 1.33
C LYS A 12 -10.50 -5.08 2.17
N ASN A 13 -9.20 -4.93 2.42
CA ASN A 13 -8.40 -5.86 3.21
C ASN A 13 -7.95 -5.25 4.55
N LYS A 14 -8.86 -4.53 5.22
CA LYS A 14 -8.63 -3.91 6.54
C LYS A 14 -8.06 -4.92 7.53
N GLY A 15 -7.01 -4.51 8.25
CA GLY A 15 -6.34 -5.34 9.27
C GLY A 15 -5.25 -6.27 8.73
N LYS A 16 -5.10 -6.39 7.41
CA LYS A 16 -4.01 -7.15 6.78
C LYS A 16 -2.93 -6.21 6.26
N TRP A 17 -1.69 -6.67 6.38
CA TRP A 17 -0.50 -5.97 5.91
C TRP A 17 -0.07 -6.51 4.56
N PHE A 18 0.15 -5.64 3.58
CA PHE A 18 0.60 -6.03 2.25
C PHE A 18 1.85 -5.27 1.84
N THR A 19 2.73 -5.92 1.11
CA THR A 19 3.87 -5.30 0.44
C THR A 19 3.43 -4.64 -0.86
N SER A 20 4.25 -3.70 -1.36
CA SER A 20 4.02 -3.09 -2.69
C SER A 20 3.96 -4.14 -3.82
N ARG A 21 4.72 -5.23 -3.69
CA ARG A 21 4.70 -6.35 -4.65
C ARG A 21 3.38 -7.11 -4.64
N GLU A 22 2.85 -7.45 -3.47
CA GLU A 22 1.56 -8.14 -3.37
C GLU A 22 0.40 -7.29 -3.92
N ILE A 23 0.41 -5.98 -3.61
CA ILE A 23 -0.59 -5.04 -4.12
C ILE A 23 -0.50 -4.95 -5.64
N SER A 24 0.71 -4.83 -6.19
CA SER A 24 0.98 -4.81 -7.63
C SER A 24 0.46 -6.06 -8.33
N THR A 25 0.74 -7.26 -7.79
CA THR A 25 0.25 -8.52 -8.35
C THR A 25 -1.27 -8.63 -8.30
N LYS A 26 -1.90 -8.25 -7.19
CA LYS A 26 -3.36 -8.34 -7.02
C LYS A 26 -4.13 -7.33 -7.86
N LEU A 27 -3.60 -6.11 -8.00
CA LEU A 27 -4.22 -5.06 -8.83
C LEU A 27 -3.83 -5.18 -10.31
N LYS A 28 -2.86 -6.03 -10.66
CA LYS A 28 -2.26 -6.11 -12.01
C LYS A 28 -1.74 -4.75 -12.49
N VAL A 29 -1.21 -3.95 -11.57
CA VAL A 29 -0.62 -2.62 -11.83
C VAL A 29 0.88 -2.70 -11.63
N SER A 30 1.65 -1.88 -12.36
CA SER A 30 3.10 -1.84 -12.20
C SER A 30 3.54 -1.48 -10.77
N ILE A 31 4.61 -2.14 -10.31
CA ILE A 31 5.19 -1.90 -8.98
C ILE A 31 5.55 -0.42 -8.76
N GLY A 32 6.02 0.26 -9.81
CA GLY A 32 6.37 1.68 -9.78
C GLY A 32 5.16 2.57 -9.49
N SER A 33 4.05 2.34 -10.19
CA SER A 33 2.79 3.06 -9.95
C SER A 33 2.25 2.82 -8.55
N VAL A 34 2.24 1.56 -8.08
CA VAL A 34 1.83 1.23 -6.71
C VAL A 34 2.71 1.93 -5.68
N THR A 35 4.04 1.92 -5.88
CA THR A 35 4.99 2.56 -4.97
C THR A 35 4.79 4.07 -4.91
N MET A 36 4.55 4.73 -6.05
CA MET A 36 4.26 6.16 -6.10
C MET A 36 2.93 6.50 -5.42
N SER A 37 1.90 5.69 -5.63
CA SER A 37 0.61 5.82 -4.94
C SER A 37 0.76 5.68 -3.43
N LEU A 38 1.46 4.64 -2.95
CA LEU A 38 1.72 4.43 -1.53
C LEU A 38 2.54 5.57 -0.93
N LYS A 39 3.54 6.10 -1.66
CA LYS A 39 4.32 7.26 -1.23
C LYS A 39 3.45 8.51 -1.04
N LYS A 40 2.45 8.73 -1.91
CA LYS A 40 1.48 9.82 -1.77
C LYS A 40 0.53 9.58 -0.60
N LEU A 41 -0.04 8.38 -0.47
CA LEU A 41 -0.94 8.00 0.62
C LEU A 41 -0.28 8.05 2.00
N ARG A 42 1.03 7.79 2.09
CA ARG A 42 1.79 7.98 3.34
C ARG A 42 1.77 9.43 3.82
N LYS A 43 1.70 10.41 2.90
CA LYS A 43 1.64 11.84 3.28
C LYS A 43 0.28 12.25 3.84
N THR A 44 -0.78 11.51 3.52
CA THR A 44 -2.14 11.85 3.95
C THR A 44 -2.52 11.22 5.29
N ASN A 45 -1.62 10.44 5.93
CA ASN A 45 -1.88 9.65 7.15
C ASN A 45 -3.05 8.65 7.04
N LEU A 46 -3.59 8.42 5.85
CA LEU A 46 -4.69 7.48 5.61
C LEU A 46 -4.24 6.01 5.68
N ILE A 47 -2.95 5.75 5.50
CA ILE A 47 -2.37 4.41 5.55
C ILE A 47 -1.23 4.37 6.56
N LYS A 48 -1.12 3.23 7.25
CA LYS A 48 0.03 2.90 8.08
C LYS A 48 1.02 2.09 7.27
N TYR A 49 2.29 2.25 7.59
CA TYR A 49 3.36 1.47 6.99
C TYR A 49 4.35 1.03 8.06
N ARG A 50 4.98 -0.12 7.86
CA ARG A 50 6.03 -0.64 8.74
C ARG A 50 7.12 -1.33 7.93
N ASN A 51 8.33 -1.36 8.46
CA ASN A 51 9.39 -2.19 7.92
C ASN A 51 9.13 -3.66 8.29
N THR A 52 9.43 -4.58 7.38
CA THR A 52 9.32 -6.03 7.59
C THR A 52 10.56 -6.67 8.23
N GLY A 53 11.56 -5.87 8.59
CA GLY A 53 12.88 -6.34 9.06
C GLY A 53 13.86 -6.62 7.92
N LYS A 54 13.39 -6.71 6.67
CA LYS A 54 14.24 -6.81 5.47
C LYS A 54 14.56 -5.44 4.90
N ARG A 55 15.79 -5.26 4.43
CA ARG A 55 16.25 -4.02 3.79
C ARG A 55 15.27 -3.63 2.67
N ASN A 56 14.84 -2.36 2.69
CA ASN A 56 13.95 -1.76 1.68
C ASN A 56 12.57 -2.42 1.50
N THR A 57 12.11 -3.26 2.43
CA THR A 57 10.81 -3.94 2.30
C THR A 57 9.82 -3.42 3.34
N TYR A 58 8.80 -2.71 2.85
CA TYR A 58 7.73 -2.15 3.66
C TYR A 58 6.41 -2.88 3.44
N GLN A 59 5.63 -2.95 4.51
CA GLN A 59 4.24 -3.39 4.49
C GLN A 59 3.32 -2.21 4.78
N TYR A 60 2.13 -2.27 4.20
CA TYR A 60 1.12 -1.21 4.22
C TYR A 60 -0.23 -1.77 4.66
N THR A 61 -0.97 -0.98 5.43
CA THR A 61 -2.36 -1.23 5.81
C THR A 61 -3.10 0.10 5.87
N VAL A 62 -4.42 0.08 5.79
CA VAL A 62 -5.21 1.30 6.06
C VAL A 62 -5.13 1.69 7.54
N GLY A 63 -5.08 2.99 7.82
CA GLY A 63 -5.19 3.53 9.18
C GLY A 63 -6.62 3.40 9.70
N LYS A 64 -6.79 3.12 11.01
CA LYS A 64 -8.10 3.29 11.64
C LYS A 64 -8.46 4.77 11.58
N ARG A 65 -9.63 5.07 11.02
CA ARG A 65 -10.27 6.38 11.15
C ARG A 65 -10.81 6.52 12.57
#